data_AF-A0A8T5KTI9-F1
#
_entry.id   AF-A0A8T5KTI9-F1
#
_cell.length_a   1.000
_cell.length_b   1.000
_cell.length_c   1.000
_cell.angle_alpha   90.00
_cell.angle_beta   90.00
_cell.angle_gamma   90.00
#
_symmetry.space_group_name_H-M   'P 1'
#
loop_
_entity.id
_entity.type
_entity.pdbx_description
1 polymer ?
#
loop_
_entity_poly.entity_id
_entity_poly.type
_entity_poly.pdbx_seq_one_letter_code
_entity_poly.pdbx_strand_id
1 'polypeptide(L)'
;MDEERIRIAERNFKNYLEEGKIKKVENFDNLIYSTYVRNAIESLNVANQLFQNMTSSLWVVITSYYSMFYISCAYLYKFGYKPGSEIVHQVVYESLIVQARHKIKNYLLENYAEEMEKALSIADQHLDNYGREKTKRAEFQYQTTEEVKQAKAKTSLNRAKEFVELIREILQK
;
A
#
# COMPACT_ATOMS: atom_id res chain seq x y z
N MET A 1 7.45 12.24 -4.04
CA MET A 1 6.28 12.42 -4.91
C MET A 1 6.20 13.87 -5.35
N ASP A 2 6.08 14.13 -6.65
CA ASP A 2 5.93 15.51 -7.15
C ASP A 2 4.51 16.07 -6.93
N GLU A 3 4.38 17.39 -6.98
CA GLU A 3 3.09 18.08 -6.78
C GLU A 3 2.06 17.73 -7.85
N GLU A 4 2.48 17.48 -9.08
CA GLU A 4 1.58 17.10 -10.17
C GLU A 4 0.90 15.76 -9.90
N ARG A 5 1.66 14.79 -9.40
CA ARG A 5 1.17 13.48 -9.02
C ARG A 5 0.12 13.57 -7.91
N ILE A 6 0.33 14.45 -6.94
CA ILE A 6 -0.63 14.70 -5.85
C ILE A 6 -1.92 15.32 -6.41
N ARG A 7 -1.81 16.36 -7.25
CA ARG A 7 -2.98 17.00 -7.88
C ARG A 7 -3.80 16.03 -8.72
N ILE A 8 -3.13 15.15 -9.48
CA ILE A 8 -3.81 14.10 -10.25
C ILE A 8 -4.55 13.14 -9.31
N ALA A 9 -3.92 12.70 -8.23
CA ALA A 9 -4.55 11.80 -7.26
C ALA A 9 -5.78 12.44 -6.58
N GLU A 10 -5.69 13.72 -6.21
CA GLU A 10 -6.81 14.48 -5.63
C GLU A 10 -7.99 14.61 -6.60
N ARG A 11 -7.71 14.96 -7.87
CA ARG A 11 -8.74 15.04 -8.91
C ARG A 11 -9.39 13.67 -9.13
N ASN A 12 -8.59 12.63 -9.30
CA ASN A 12 -9.09 11.29 -9.56
C ASN A 12 -9.89 10.74 -8.38
N PHE A 13 -9.48 11.01 -7.15
CA PHE A 13 -10.21 10.62 -5.95
C PHE A 13 -11.63 11.21 -5.90
N LYS A 14 -11.79 12.49 -6.31
CA LYS A 14 -13.12 13.11 -6.45
C LYS A 14 -13.96 12.38 -7.50
N ASN A 15 -13.39 12.12 -8.68
CA ASN A 15 -14.08 11.38 -9.73
C ASN A 15 -14.45 9.96 -9.29
N TYR A 16 -13.59 9.27 -8.53
CA TYR A 16 -13.87 7.93 -8.02
C TYR A 16 -15.04 7.90 -7.04
N LEU A 17 -15.22 8.97 -6.25
CA LEU A 17 -16.39 9.11 -5.37
C LEU A 17 -17.65 9.34 -6.19
N GLU A 18 -17.61 10.22 -7.20
CA GLU A 18 -18.73 10.52 -8.10
C GLU A 18 -19.17 9.29 -8.92
N GLU A 19 -18.20 8.53 -9.43
CA GLU A 19 -18.43 7.31 -10.21
C GLU A 19 -18.74 6.08 -9.33
N GLY A 20 -18.68 6.21 -8.01
CA GLY A 20 -18.92 5.10 -7.08
C GLY A 20 -17.85 4.00 -7.06
N LYS A 21 -16.67 4.26 -7.63
CA LYS A 21 -15.48 3.40 -7.61
C LYS A 21 -14.85 3.31 -6.22
N ILE A 22 -15.06 4.33 -5.40
CA ILE A 22 -14.87 4.28 -3.95
C ILE A 22 -16.09 4.93 -3.29
N LYS A 23 -16.57 4.35 -2.19
CA LYS A 23 -17.80 4.81 -1.52
C LYS A 23 -17.49 5.21 -0.09
N LYS A 24 -18.21 6.20 0.44
CA LYS A 24 -18.18 6.48 1.87
C LYS A 24 -18.79 5.32 2.64
N VAL A 25 -18.19 4.98 3.78
CA VAL A 25 -18.70 3.97 4.70
C VAL A 25 -19.71 4.64 5.62
N GLU A 26 -20.98 4.27 5.49
CA GLU A 26 -22.04 4.73 6.39
C GLU A 26 -22.04 3.94 7.70
N ASN A 27 -21.84 2.63 7.60
CA ASN A 27 -21.81 1.70 8.73
C ASN A 27 -20.50 0.92 8.73
N PHE A 28 -19.70 1.10 9.78
CA PHE A 28 -18.43 0.39 9.93
C PHE A 28 -18.69 -1.06 10.36
N ASP A 29 -18.17 -2.00 9.58
CA ASP A 29 -18.25 -3.44 9.87
C ASP A 29 -16.86 -3.96 10.28
N ASN A 30 -16.75 -4.38 11.53
CA ASN A 30 -15.53 -4.95 12.10
C ASN A 30 -15.07 -6.20 11.35
N LEU A 31 -15.98 -6.99 10.76
CA LEU A 31 -15.62 -8.18 10.00
C LEU A 31 -14.89 -7.81 8.70
N ILE A 32 -15.33 -6.77 8.01
CA ILE A 32 -14.67 -6.27 6.79
C ILE A 32 -13.28 -5.75 7.12
N TYR A 33 -13.16 -4.89 8.13
CA TYR A 33 -11.89 -4.33 8.56
C TYR A 33 -10.89 -5.43 8.97
N SER A 34 -11.31 -6.33 9.87
CA SER A 34 -10.45 -7.43 10.35
C SER A 34 -10.05 -8.39 9.24
N THR A 35 -10.91 -8.60 8.23
CA THR A 35 -10.57 -9.39 7.05
C THR A 35 -9.46 -8.75 6.23
N TYR A 36 -9.50 -7.43 5.98
CA TYR A 36 -8.40 -6.75 5.30
C TYR A 36 -7.08 -6.84 6.07
N VAL A 37 -7.11 -6.60 7.39
CA VAL A 37 -5.93 -6.71 8.25
C VAL A 37 -5.36 -8.13 8.23
N ARG A 38 -6.20 -9.15 8.40
CA ARG A 38 -5.79 -10.56 8.37
C ARG A 38 -5.16 -10.92 7.03
N ASN A 39 -5.80 -10.56 5.91
CA ASN A 39 -5.28 -10.86 4.58
C ASN A 39 -3.95 -10.16 4.30
N ALA A 40 -3.75 -8.94 4.83
CA ALA A 40 -2.47 -8.24 4.72
C ALA A 40 -1.34 -9.00 5.43
N ILE A 41 -1.58 -9.45 6.66
CA ILE A 41 -0.63 -10.20 7.48
C ILE A 41 -0.35 -11.57 6.86
N GLU A 42 -1.40 -12.29 6.46
CA GLU A 42 -1.27 -13.59 5.80
C GLU A 42 -0.45 -13.49 4.51
N SER A 43 -0.74 -12.49 3.66
CA SER A 43 0.02 -12.26 2.43
C SER A 43 1.49 -11.96 2.70
N LEU A 44 1.81 -11.20 3.76
CA LEU A 44 3.18 -10.91 4.16
C LEU A 44 3.92 -12.17 4.62
N ASN A 45 3.25 -12.99 5.42
CA ASN A 45 3.79 -14.25 5.92
C ASN A 45 4.09 -15.22 4.76
N VAL A 46 3.16 -15.35 3.80
CA VAL A 46 3.36 -16.15 2.59
C VAL A 46 4.54 -15.61 1.77
N ALA A 47 4.62 -14.29 1.56
CA ALA A 47 5.75 -13.67 0.86
C ALA A 47 7.10 -14.00 1.54
N ASN A 48 7.14 -13.93 2.87
CA ASN A 48 8.33 -14.22 3.64
C ASN A 48 8.72 -15.71 3.56
N GLN A 49 7.76 -16.63 3.65
CA GLN A 49 8.00 -18.08 3.52
C GLN A 49 8.52 -18.43 2.12
N LEU A 50 7.89 -17.91 1.06
CA LEU A 50 8.32 -18.13 -0.31
C LEU A 50 9.74 -17.61 -0.57
N PHE A 51 10.11 -16.50 0.06
CA PHE A 51 11.44 -15.91 -0.05
C PHE A 51 12.49 -16.74 0.70
N GLN A 52 12.22 -17.10 1.96
CA GLN A 52 13.13 -17.90 2.79
C GLN A 52 13.39 -19.28 2.21
N ASN A 53 12.35 -19.92 1.66
CA ASN A 53 12.44 -21.24 1.04
C ASN A 53 12.91 -21.19 -0.42
N MET A 54 13.26 -19.99 -0.94
CA MET A 54 13.69 -19.78 -2.33
C MET A 54 12.73 -20.39 -3.37
N THR A 55 11.43 -20.43 -3.07
CA THR A 55 10.45 -21.21 -3.84
C THR A 55 10.02 -20.50 -5.12
N SER A 56 9.76 -19.20 -5.05
CA SER A 56 9.34 -18.44 -6.24
C SER A 56 9.49 -16.93 -6.04
N SER A 57 10.44 -16.32 -6.73
CA SER A 57 10.61 -14.86 -6.72
C SER A 57 9.39 -14.12 -7.30
N LEU A 58 8.71 -14.70 -8.30
CA LEU A 58 7.46 -14.17 -8.86
C LEU A 58 6.38 -14.05 -7.79
N TRP A 59 6.14 -15.13 -7.07
CA TRP A 59 5.10 -15.12 -6.03
C TRP A 59 5.49 -14.27 -4.83
N VAL A 60 6.78 -14.14 -4.48
CA VAL A 60 7.21 -13.16 -3.47
C VAL A 60 6.81 -11.74 -3.86
N VAL A 61 7.05 -11.32 -5.12
CA VAL A 61 6.66 -9.99 -5.59
C VAL A 61 5.14 -9.79 -5.53
N ILE A 62 4.38 -10.76 -6.05
CA ILE A 62 2.92 -10.69 -6.09
C ILE A 62 2.33 -10.61 -4.67
N THR A 63 2.76 -11.51 -3.77
CA THR A 63 2.22 -11.59 -2.41
C THR A 63 2.66 -10.41 -1.55
N SER A 64 3.88 -9.89 -1.73
CA SER A 64 4.34 -8.65 -1.10
C SER A 64 3.44 -7.48 -1.49
N TYR A 65 3.10 -7.35 -2.78
CA TYR A 65 2.16 -6.32 -3.24
C TYR A 65 0.77 -6.49 -2.61
N TYR A 66 0.22 -7.71 -2.61
CA TYR A 66 -1.10 -7.94 -2.02
C TYR A 66 -1.15 -7.64 -0.53
N SER A 67 -0.07 -7.87 0.21
CA SER A 67 0.04 -7.45 1.61
C SER A 67 -0.14 -5.93 1.76
N MET A 68 0.59 -5.13 0.96
CA MET A 68 0.47 -3.67 0.93
C MET A 68 -0.93 -3.22 0.49
N PHE A 69 -1.53 -3.89 -0.50
CA PHE A 69 -2.86 -3.60 -0.99
C PHE A 69 -3.93 -3.81 0.09
N TYR A 70 -3.91 -4.95 0.78
CA TYR A 70 -4.90 -5.24 1.81
C TYR A 70 -4.78 -4.33 3.03
N ILE A 71 -3.57 -3.99 3.47
CA ILE A 71 -3.44 -3.03 4.59
C ILE A 71 -3.86 -1.62 4.17
N SER A 72 -3.67 -1.24 2.90
CA SER A 72 -4.20 0.01 2.34
C SER A 72 -5.72 0.03 2.30
N CYS A 73 -6.36 -1.09 1.96
CA CYS A 73 -7.82 -1.24 2.05
C CYS A 73 -8.32 -1.12 3.51
N ALA A 74 -7.62 -1.76 4.46
CA ALA A 74 -7.94 -1.62 5.89
C ALA A 74 -7.85 -0.16 6.33
N TYR A 75 -6.81 0.54 5.89
CA TYR A 75 -6.61 1.95 6.16
C TYR A 75 -7.76 2.81 5.64
N LEU A 76 -8.06 2.73 4.34
CA LEU A 76 -9.14 3.49 3.73
C LEU A 76 -10.48 3.20 4.42
N TYR A 77 -10.75 1.93 4.74
CA TYR A 77 -11.98 1.53 5.40
C TYR A 77 -12.10 2.09 6.82
N LYS A 78 -11.02 2.07 7.60
CA LYS A 78 -10.94 2.70 8.93
C LYS A 78 -11.21 4.21 8.87
N PHE A 79 -10.76 4.86 7.80
CA PHE A 79 -10.99 6.29 7.56
C PHE A 79 -12.24 6.59 6.73
N GLY A 80 -13.19 5.64 6.64
CA GLY A 80 -14.53 5.90 6.12
C GLY A 80 -14.70 5.71 4.62
N TYR A 81 -13.81 5.00 3.94
CA TYR A 81 -13.86 4.76 2.50
C TYR A 81 -13.74 3.27 2.14
N LYS A 82 -14.67 2.77 1.33
CA LYS A 82 -14.68 1.39 0.83
C LYS A 82 -14.45 1.37 -0.68
N PRO A 83 -13.31 0.84 -1.16
CA PRO A 83 -13.07 0.65 -2.59
C PRO A 83 -14.07 -0.34 -3.22
N GLY A 84 -14.49 -0.07 -4.45
CA GLY A 84 -15.21 -0.99 -5.32
C GLY A 84 -14.28 -2.01 -5.99
N SER A 85 -14.79 -2.75 -6.97
CA SER A 85 -14.02 -3.79 -7.70
C SER A 85 -13.34 -3.29 -8.97
N GLU A 86 -13.88 -2.24 -9.61
CA GLU A 86 -13.36 -1.72 -10.87
C GLU A 86 -12.04 -0.97 -10.65
N ILE A 87 -11.01 -1.31 -11.44
CA ILE A 87 -9.66 -0.71 -11.38
C ILE A 87 -9.11 -0.53 -9.94
N VAL A 88 -9.50 -1.44 -9.03
CA VAL A 88 -9.40 -1.26 -7.57
C VAL A 88 -7.99 -0.96 -7.10
N HIS A 89 -6.98 -1.54 -7.75
CA HIS A 89 -5.58 -1.32 -7.42
C HIS A 89 -5.13 0.13 -7.66
N GLN A 90 -5.65 0.77 -8.71
CA GLN A 90 -5.40 2.19 -8.97
C GLN A 90 -6.19 3.05 -7.99
N VAL A 91 -7.48 2.76 -7.80
CA VAL A 91 -8.36 3.49 -6.89
C VAL A 91 -7.79 3.51 -5.47
N VAL A 92 -7.37 2.36 -4.95
CA VAL A 92 -6.76 2.26 -3.61
C VAL A 92 -5.47 3.05 -3.54
N TYR A 93 -4.58 2.94 -4.54
CA TYR A 93 -3.32 3.68 -4.55
C TYR A 93 -3.53 5.19 -4.50
N GLU A 94 -4.37 5.74 -5.38
CA GLU A 94 -4.60 7.19 -5.45
C GLU A 94 -5.39 7.70 -4.25
N SER A 95 -6.38 6.94 -3.79
CA SER A 95 -7.10 7.29 -2.56
C SER A 95 -6.16 7.32 -1.36
N LEU A 96 -5.17 6.42 -1.29
CA LEU A 96 -4.20 6.42 -0.21
C LEU A 96 -3.26 7.63 -0.26
N ILE A 97 -2.85 8.09 -1.46
CA ILE A 97 -2.09 9.35 -1.58
C ILE A 97 -2.86 10.50 -0.92
N VAL A 98 -4.14 10.63 -1.23
CA VAL A 98 -4.99 11.72 -0.72
C VAL A 98 -5.24 11.56 0.78
N GLN A 99 -5.59 10.36 1.23
CA GLN A 99 -6.06 10.12 2.58
C GLN A 99 -4.93 9.90 3.60
N ALA A 100 -3.79 9.32 3.18
CA ALA A 100 -2.76 8.86 4.10
C ALA A 100 -1.52 9.75 4.19
N ARG A 101 -1.16 10.47 3.13
CA ARG A 101 0.11 11.22 3.06
C ARG A 101 0.35 12.12 4.27
N HIS A 102 -0.62 12.96 4.62
CA HIS A 102 -0.49 13.86 5.79
C HIS A 102 -0.52 13.12 7.13
N LYS A 103 -1.26 12.01 7.22
CA LYS A 103 -1.33 11.19 8.43
C LYS A 103 -0.03 10.43 8.69
N ILE A 104 0.60 9.89 7.64
CA ILE A 104 1.94 9.30 7.72
C ILE A 104 2.96 10.36 8.15
N LYS A 105 2.96 11.53 7.50
CA LYS A 105 3.83 12.65 7.88
C LYS A 105 3.66 13.01 9.37
N ASN A 106 2.43 13.19 9.84
CA ASN A 106 2.17 13.54 11.24
C ASN A 106 2.62 12.43 12.20
N TYR A 107 2.37 11.17 11.86
CA TYR A 107 2.87 10.03 12.63
C TYR A 107 4.40 10.04 12.77
N LEU A 108 5.13 10.35 11.68
CA LEU A 108 6.59 10.42 11.71
C LEU A 108 7.11 11.58 12.59
N LEU A 109 6.46 12.75 12.49
CA LEU A 109 6.77 13.92 13.34
C LEU A 109 6.57 13.60 14.83
N GLU A 110 5.48 12.92 15.17
CA GLU A 110 5.12 12.62 16.57
C GLU A 110 5.98 11.54 17.22
N ASN A 111 6.36 10.48 16.49
CA ASN A 111 6.98 9.30 17.09
C ASN A 111 8.48 9.17 16.84
N TYR A 112 9.02 9.85 15.82
CA TYR A 112 10.42 9.70 15.41
C TYR A 112 11.22 11.00 15.49
N ALA A 113 10.63 12.07 16.04
CA ALA A 113 11.24 13.39 16.16
C ALA A 113 11.85 13.90 14.82
N GLU A 114 11.21 13.51 13.71
CA GLU A 114 11.67 13.88 12.38
C GLU A 114 11.38 15.35 12.09
N GLU A 115 12.22 15.97 11.25
CA GLU A 115 11.94 17.30 10.73
C GLU A 115 10.80 17.24 9.71
N MET A 116 10.03 18.32 9.58
CA MET A 116 8.83 18.36 8.74
C MET A 116 9.08 17.94 7.29
N GLU A 117 10.15 18.46 6.68
CA GLU A 117 10.52 18.14 5.30
C GLU A 117 10.92 16.68 5.15
N LYS A 118 11.69 16.15 6.10
CA LYS A 118 12.14 14.76 6.12
C LYS A 118 10.97 13.79 6.32
N ALA A 119 10.07 14.08 7.26
CA ALA A 119 8.83 13.31 7.48
C ALA A 119 7.95 13.27 6.22
N LEU A 120 7.86 14.39 5.49
CA LEU A 120 7.11 14.46 4.25
C LEU A 120 7.75 13.64 3.14
N SER A 121 9.07 13.74 3.00
CA SER A 121 9.86 12.96 2.03
C SER A 121 9.74 11.45 2.28
N ILE A 122 9.79 11.02 3.54
CA ILE A 122 9.60 9.61 3.93
C ILE A 122 8.17 9.15 3.61
N ALA A 123 7.15 9.95 3.95
CA ALA A 123 5.76 9.64 3.62
C ALA A 123 5.57 9.44 2.10
N ASP A 124 6.14 10.35 1.31
CA ASP A 124 6.13 10.28 -0.14
C ASP A 124 6.86 9.03 -0.66
N GLN A 125 8.01 8.70 -0.07
CA GLN A 125 8.78 7.52 -0.45
C GLN A 125 7.99 6.22 -0.21
N HIS A 126 7.26 6.10 0.90
CA HIS A 126 6.40 4.93 1.16
C HIS A 126 5.28 4.81 0.12
N LEU A 127 4.62 5.92 -0.22
CA LEU A 127 3.56 5.94 -1.23
C LEU A 127 4.10 5.67 -2.65
N ASP A 128 5.22 6.28 -3.03
CA ASP A 128 5.89 6.04 -4.30
C ASP A 128 6.35 4.58 -4.43
N ASN A 129 6.88 3.99 -3.34
CA ASN A 129 7.22 2.57 -3.31
C ASN A 129 5.99 1.68 -3.50
N TYR A 130 4.86 1.99 -2.86
CA TYR A 130 3.61 1.26 -3.09
C TYR A 130 3.16 1.32 -4.55
N GLY A 131 3.22 2.51 -5.17
CA GLY A 131 2.96 2.68 -6.60
C GLY A 131 3.89 1.85 -7.49
N ARG A 132 5.18 1.79 -7.18
CA ARG A 132 6.17 0.97 -7.89
C ARG A 132 5.89 -0.52 -7.75
N GLU A 133 5.51 -1.00 -6.57
CA GLU A 133 5.18 -2.42 -6.36
C GLU A 133 3.91 -2.84 -7.10
N LYS A 134 2.91 -1.94 -7.20
CA LYS A 134 1.72 -2.14 -8.04
C LYS A 134 2.10 -2.35 -9.50
N THR A 135 2.93 -1.48 -10.07
CA THR A 135 3.40 -1.60 -11.46
C THR A 135 4.25 -2.86 -11.65
N LYS A 136 5.20 -3.11 -10.73
CA LYS A 136 6.05 -4.30 -10.78
C LYS A 136 5.21 -5.58 -10.78
N ARG A 137 4.18 -5.70 -9.94
CA ARG A 137 3.28 -6.87 -9.93
C ARG A 137 2.61 -7.12 -11.29
N ALA A 138 2.34 -6.08 -12.08
CA ALA A 138 1.77 -6.23 -13.41
C ALA A 138 2.81 -6.68 -14.46
N GLU A 139 4.07 -6.28 -14.30
CA GLU A 139 5.12 -6.43 -15.32
C GLU A 139 6.17 -7.52 -15.00
N PHE A 140 6.17 -8.09 -13.79
CA PHE A 140 7.23 -9.00 -13.33
C PHE A 140 7.35 -10.33 -14.11
N GLN A 141 6.50 -10.55 -15.10
CA GLN A 141 6.45 -11.77 -15.91
C GLN A 141 7.40 -11.75 -17.11
N TYR A 142 8.02 -10.61 -17.44
CA TYR A 142 8.88 -10.47 -18.62
C TYR A 142 10.35 -10.86 -18.34
N GLN A 143 11.02 -11.39 -19.38
CA GLN A 143 12.31 -12.09 -19.32
C GLN A 143 13.40 -11.32 -18.55
N THR A 144 13.89 -11.92 -17.47
CA THR A 144 15.05 -11.45 -16.70
C THR A 144 15.71 -12.67 -16.03
N THR A 145 16.99 -12.54 -15.61
CA THR A 145 17.72 -13.65 -14.98
C THR A 145 17.18 -13.94 -13.58
N GLU A 146 17.41 -15.16 -13.06
CA GLU A 146 16.93 -15.55 -11.72
C GLU A 146 17.54 -14.71 -10.60
N GLU A 147 18.80 -14.28 -10.73
CA GLU A 147 19.45 -13.40 -9.74
C GLU A 147 18.73 -12.04 -9.67
N VAL A 148 18.37 -11.48 -10.83
CA VAL A 148 17.61 -10.23 -10.91
C VAL A 148 16.21 -10.42 -10.32
N LYS A 149 15.57 -11.57 -10.54
CA LYS A 149 14.28 -11.88 -9.92
C LYS A 149 14.39 -11.96 -8.40
N GLN A 150 15.41 -12.61 -7.86
CA GLN A 150 15.62 -12.73 -6.42
C GLN A 150 15.89 -11.36 -5.77
N ALA A 151 16.74 -10.53 -6.37
CA ALA A 151 17.02 -9.18 -5.87
C ALA A 151 15.76 -8.30 -5.85
N LYS A 152 14.95 -8.37 -6.92
CA LYS A 152 13.66 -7.67 -6.99
C LYS A 152 12.65 -8.19 -5.97
N ALA A 153 12.58 -9.51 -5.77
CA ALA A 153 11.74 -10.14 -4.76
C ALA A 153 12.12 -9.70 -3.34
N LYS A 154 13.42 -9.67 -3.01
CA LYS A 154 13.93 -9.15 -1.73
C LYS A 154 13.49 -7.70 -1.50
N THR A 155 13.62 -6.87 -2.53
CA THR A 155 13.21 -5.46 -2.47
C THR A 155 11.71 -5.32 -2.22
N SER A 156 10.89 -6.09 -2.94
CA SER A 156 9.42 -6.09 -2.76
C SER A 156 9.03 -6.53 -1.34
N LEU A 157 9.66 -7.59 -0.82
CA LEU A 157 9.39 -8.07 0.53
C LEU A 157 9.76 -7.04 1.59
N ASN A 158 10.93 -6.40 1.48
CA ASN A 158 11.36 -5.39 2.45
C ASN A 158 10.42 -4.18 2.45
N ARG A 159 10.05 -3.67 1.27
CA ARG A 159 9.08 -2.57 1.14
C ARG A 159 7.73 -2.94 1.73
N ALA A 160 7.26 -4.17 1.51
CA ALA A 160 6.01 -4.63 2.10
C ALA A 160 6.09 -4.69 3.63
N LYS A 161 7.19 -5.21 4.20
CA LYS A 161 7.40 -5.23 5.66
C LYS A 161 7.35 -3.83 6.27
N GLU A 162 8.15 -2.92 5.73
CA GLU A 162 8.22 -1.53 6.21
C GLU A 162 6.86 -0.82 6.09
N PHE A 163 6.20 -0.96 4.94
CA PHE A 163 4.92 -0.30 4.68
C PHE A 163 3.78 -0.87 5.53
N VAL A 164 3.70 -2.20 5.67
CA VAL A 164 2.66 -2.84 6.50
C VAL A 164 2.83 -2.44 7.96
N GLU A 165 4.05 -2.42 8.47
CA GLU A 165 4.29 -2.03 9.86
C GLU A 165 3.91 -0.57 10.11
N LEU A 166 4.39 0.35 9.26
CA LEU A 166 4.03 1.76 9.33
C LEU A 166 2.51 1.98 9.35
N ILE A 167 1.78 1.36 8.43
CA ILE A 167 0.32 1.53 8.36
C ILE A 167 -0.37 0.88 9.58
N ARG A 168 0.13 -0.27 10.06
CA ARG A 168 -0.42 -0.91 11.28
C ARG A 168 -0.25 -0.04 12.51
N GLU A 169 0.91 0.57 12.69
CA GLU A 169 1.16 1.48 13.82
C GLU A 169 0.22 2.70 13.76
N ILE A 170 0.01 3.28 12.57
CA ILE A 170 -0.94 4.37 12.38
C ILE A 170 -2.38 3.95 12.70
N LEU A 171 -2.76 2.71 12.44
CA LEU A 171 -4.11 2.18 12.71
C LEU A 171 -4.35 1.78 14.17
N GLN A 172 -3.29 1.67 14.98
CA GLN A 172 -3.36 1.34 16.40
C GLN A 172 -3.43 2.58 17.31
N LYS A 173 -3.11 3.76 16.78
CA LYS A 173 -3.37 5.06 17.41
C LYS A 173 -4.84 5.46 17.28
#